data_AF-A0A1V5IPZ3-F1
#
_entry.id   AF-A0A1V5IPZ3-F1
#
_cell.length_a   1.000
_cell.length_b   1.000
_cell.length_c   1.000
_cell.angle_alpha   90.00
_cell.angle_beta   90.00
_cell.angle_gamma   90.00
#
_symmetry.space_group_name_H-M   'P 1'
#
loop_
_entity.id
_entity.type
_entity.pdbx_description
1 polymer ?
#
loop_
_entity_poly.entity_id
_entity_poly.type
_entity_poly.pdbx_seq_one_letter_code
_entity_poly.pdbx_strand_id
1 'polypeptide(L)'
;MRLDYGKTSPAALHAMLGLEHVVGESTLEPELLDLVKLRASQLNGCAYCLDMHSKDARARGQSEQRLHVLAAWREAPFYSERERAALAWCEALTLLPQTGAPDEVYAQTREQFDEHELVAAGRRRAAPGTGAAAPGGRSRPAQSDPRAVTPPSAAACAAAGRAPLPPPRSRRRRRYR
;
A
#
# COMPACT_ATOMS: atom_id res chain seq x y z
N MET A 1 -7.12 16.22 -1.62
CA MET A 1 -7.27 15.36 -2.81
C MET A 1 -7.94 16.20 -3.88
N ARG A 2 -7.44 16.24 -5.12
CA ARG A 2 -8.01 17.12 -6.18
C ARG A 2 -9.34 16.64 -6.73
N LEU A 3 -9.60 15.33 -6.63
CA LEU A 3 -10.82 14.67 -7.08
C LEU A 3 -11.27 13.72 -5.97
N ASP A 4 -12.55 13.72 -5.64
CA ASP A 4 -13.14 12.75 -4.74
C ASP A 4 -13.45 11.47 -5.52
N TYR A 5 -12.45 10.61 -5.69
CA TYR A 5 -12.63 9.37 -6.46
C TYR A 5 -13.62 8.39 -5.80
N GLY A 6 -13.85 8.51 -4.49
CA GLY A 6 -14.89 7.72 -3.80
C GLY A 6 -16.28 8.05 -4.33
N LYS A 7 -16.54 9.33 -4.61
CA LYS A 7 -17.77 9.78 -5.26
C LYS A 7 -17.75 9.59 -6.78
N THR A 8 -16.64 9.92 -7.43
CA THR A 8 -16.55 9.94 -8.90
C THR A 8 -16.50 8.53 -9.50
N SER A 9 -15.88 7.56 -8.82
CA SER A 9 -15.81 6.18 -9.26
C SER A 9 -15.83 5.20 -8.07
N PRO A 10 -17.02 4.91 -7.52
CA PRO A 10 -17.17 3.93 -6.45
C PRO A 10 -16.66 2.55 -6.83
N ALA A 11 -16.78 2.16 -8.11
CA ALA A 11 -16.28 0.88 -8.61
C ALA A 11 -14.75 0.79 -8.55
N ALA A 12 -14.02 1.88 -8.86
CA ALA A 12 -12.57 1.91 -8.74
C ALA A 12 -12.13 1.83 -7.27
N LEU A 13 -12.82 2.54 -6.38
CA LEU A 13 -12.58 2.43 -4.93
C LEU A 13 -12.82 1.00 -4.44
N HIS A 14 -13.93 0.38 -4.83
CA HIS A 14 -14.25 -1.00 -4.45
C HIS A 14 -13.18 -2.00 -4.91
N ALA A 15 -12.70 -1.88 -6.16
CA ALA A 15 -11.63 -2.73 -6.65
C ALA A 15 -10.31 -2.55 -5.86
N MET A 16 -9.94 -1.31 -5.51
CA MET A 16 -8.77 -1.05 -4.67
C MET A 16 -8.90 -1.63 -3.26
N LEU A 17 -10.10 -1.52 -2.66
CA LEU A 17 -10.39 -2.12 -1.34
C LEU A 17 -10.39 -3.64 -1.40
N GLY A 18 -10.87 -4.24 -2.49
CA GLY A 18 -10.80 -5.69 -2.71
C GLY A 18 -9.35 -6.19 -2.76
N LEU A 19 -8.47 -5.46 -3.45
CA LEU A 19 -7.04 -5.77 -3.45
C LEU A 19 -6.42 -5.63 -2.05
N GLU A 20 -6.84 -4.63 -1.28
CA GLU A 20 -6.38 -4.45 0.10
C GLU A 20 -6.84 -5.59 1.02
N HIS A 21 -8.07 -6.05 0.85
CA HIS A 21 -8.63 -7.17 1.60
C HIS A 21 -7.83 -8.44 1.36
N VAL A 22 -7.58 -8.81 0.11
CA VAL A 22 -6.79 -10.00 -0.24
C VAL A 22 -5.38 -9.95 0.37
N VAL A 23 -4.73 -8.78 0.35
CA VAL A 23 -3.41 -8.62 0.98
C VAL A 23 -3.50 -8.75 2.51
N GLY A 24 -4.58 -8.24 3.11
CA GLY A 24 -4.83 -8.41 4.54
C GLY A 24 -5.13 -9.85 4.97
N GLU A 25 -5.51 -10.72 4.03
CA GLU A 25 -5.70 -12.16 4.27
C GLU A 25 -4.43 -13.00 4.00
N SER A 26 -3.33 -12.35 3.61
CA SER A 26 -2.05 -13.05 3.46
C SER A 26 -1.53 -13.59 4.79
N THR A 27 -0.63 -14.57 4.72
CA THR A 27 0.05 -15.15 5.89
C THR A 27 1.12 -14.23 6.48
N LEU A 28 1.38 -13.08 5.85
CA LEU A 28 2.32 -12.09 6.36
C LEU A 28 1.86 -11.50 7.68
N GLU A 29 2.83 -11.26 8.54
CA GLU A 29 2.64 -10.61 9.82
C GLU A 29 2.06 -9.21 9.60
N PRO A 30 0.93 -8.86 10.24
CA PRO A 30 0.30 -7.55 10.07
C PRO A 30 1.24 -6.38 10.39
N GLU A 31 2.12 -6.56 11.38
CA GLU A 31 3.14 -5.60 11.80
C GLU A 31 4.19 -5.37 10.71
N LEU A 32 4.59 -6.42 10.00
CA LEU A 32 5.52 -6.35 8.87
C LEU A 32 4.87 -5.64 7.69
N LEU A 33 3.62 -5.97 7.41
CA LEU A 33 2.85 -5.35 6.33
C LEU A 33 2.72 -3.83 6.52
N ASP A 34 2.52 -3.36 7.75
CA ASP A 34 2.51 -1.93 8.07
C ASP A 34 3.85 -1.25 7.82
N LEU A 35 4.97 -1.89 8.17
CA LEU A 35 6.31 -1.36 7.89
C LEU A 35 6.54 -1.23 6.38
N VAL A 36 6.16 -2.25 5.61
CA VAL A 36 6.25 -2.24 4.14
C VAL A 36 5.39 -1.11 3.54
N LYS A 37 4.13 -0.98 3.98
CA LYS A 37 3.21 0.08 3.52
C LYS A 37 3.72 1.47 3.88
N LEU A 38 4.24 1.64 5.08
CA LEU A 38 4.80 2.90 5.54
C LEU A 38 6.05 3.26 4.74
N ARG A 39 6.96 2.30 4.50
CA ARG A 39 8.19 2.53 3.70
C ARG A 39 7.86 2.87 2.24
N ALA A 40 6.97 2.12 1.61
CA ALA A 40 6.49 2.44 0.27
C ALA A 40 5.87 3.84 0.20
N SER A 41 5.14 4.24 1.25
CA SER A 41 4.52 5.58 1.33
C SER A 41 5.54 6.71 1.48
N GLN A 42 6.64 6.48 2.20
CA GLN A 42 7.77 7.41 2.30
C GLN A 42 8.41 7.64 0.94
N LEU A 43 8.75 6.56 0.23
CA LEU A 43 9.37 6.63 -1.10
C LEU A 43 8.45 7.30 -2.14
N ASN A 44 7.16 7.01 -2.08
CA ASN A 44 6.17 7.61 -2.99
C ASN A 44 5.77 9.06 -2.61
N GLY A 45 6.22 9.58 -1.46
CA GLY A 45 5.85 10.91 -0.98
C GLY A 45 4.34 11.09 -0.71
N CYS A 46 3.65 10.02 -0.32
CA CYS A 46 2.20 10.06 -0.10
C CYS A 46 1.86 10.46 1.35
N ALA A 47 1.71 11.77 1.62
CA ALA A 47 1.39 12.27 2.97
C ALA A 47 0.12 11.66 3.60
N TYR A 48 -0.92 11.40 2.80
CA TYR A 48 -2.13 10.72 3.27
C TYR A 48 -1.86 9.27 3.70
N CYS A 49 -1.09 8.54 2.91
CA CYS A 49 -0.74 7.15 3.19
C CYS A 49 0.17 7.05 4.42
N LEU A 50 1.11 8.00 4.57
CA LEU A 50 1.97 8.10 5.75
C LEU A 50 1.17 8.31 7.03
N ASP A 51 0.22 9.24 7.03
CA ASP A 51 -0.64 9.50 8.20
C ASP A 51 -1.43 8.24 8.59
N MET A 52 -2.12 7.62 7.64
CA MET A 52 -2.92 6.41 7.86
C MET A 52 -2.06 5.24 8.35
N HIS A 53 -1.01 4.85 7.61
CA HIS A 53 -0.21 3.67 7.96
C HIS A 53 0.62 3.87 9.23
N SER A 54 1.02 5.10 9.56
CA SER A 54 1.67 5.36 10.85
C SER A 54 0.73 5.20 12.04
N LYS A 55 -0.57 5.51 11.88
CA LYS A 55 -1.59 5.27 12.92
C LYS A 55 -1.88 3.78 13.06
N ASP A 56 -2.02 3.07 11.95
CA ASP A 56 -2.24 1.61 11.94
C ASP A 56 -1.08 0.88 12.62
N ALA A 57 0.17 1.23 12.25
CA ALA A 57 1.37 0.63 12.82
C ALA A 57 1.46 0.85 14.34
N ARG A 58 1.13 2.05 14.84
CA ARG A 58 1.06 2.34 16.28
C ARG A 58 -0.04 1.53 16.97
N ALA A 59 -1.20 1.43 16.35
CA ALA A 59 -2.31 0.63 16.89
C ALA A 59 -1.95 -0.86 17.00
N ARG A 60 -1.05 -1.36 16.14
CA ARG A 60 -0.48 -2.72 16.19
C ARG A 60 0.80 -2.82 17.03
N GLY A 61 1.16 -1.80 17.79
CA GLY A 61 2.25 -1.87 18.78
C GLY A 61 3.67 -1.60 18.24
N GLN A 62 3.82 -1.08 17.02
CA GLN A 62 5.13 -0.61 16.56
C GLN A 62 5.62 0.55 17.43
N SER A 63 6.91 0.51 17.81
CA SER A 63 7.50 1.57 18.63
C SER A 63 7.80 2.84 17.81
N GLU A 64 7.70 4.01 18.43
CA GLU A 64 8.04 5.29 17.77
C GLU A 64 9.47 5.30 17.24
N GLN A 65 10.41 4.67 17.96
CA GLN A 65 11.81 4.54 17.51
C GLN A 65 11.89 3.83 16.16
N ARG A 66 11.18 2.70 16.01
CA ARG A 66 11.14 1.94 14.75
C ARG A 66 10.48 2.75 13.64
N LEU A 67 9.40 3.48 13.94
CA LEU A 67 8.70 4.27 12.92
C LEU A 67 9.54 5.46 12.41
N HIS A 68 10.24 6.17 13.32
CA HIS A 68 11.06 7.32 12.95
C HIS A 68 12.31 6.93 12.16
N VAL A 69 12.94 5.81 12.49
CA VAL A 69 14.19 5.37 11.87
C VAL A 69 13.95 4.52 10.62
N LEU A 70 12.71 4.17 10.30
CA LEU A 70 12.37 3.35 9.12
C LEU A 70 12.93 3.89 7.80
N ALA A 71 13.10 5.20 7.66
CA ALA A 71 13.70 5.78 6.47
C ALA A 71 15.19 5.41 6.29
N ALA A 72 15.87 5.06 7.38
CA ALA A 72 17.27 4.66 7.47
C ALA A 72 17.43 3.21 7.98
N TRP A 73 16.45 2.34 7.69
CA TRP A 73 16.38 0.98 8.25
C TRP A 73 17.61 0.11 8.01
N ARG A 74 18.39 0.37 6.94
CA ARG A 74 19.62 -0.37 6.61
C ARG A 74 20.68 -0.22 7.70
N GLU A 75 20.77 0.96 8.31
CA GLU A 75 21.73 1.28 9.38
C GLU A 75 21.18 0.94 10.78
N ALA A 76 19.91 0.56 10.88
CA ALA A 76 19.25 0.32 12.15
C ALA A 76 19.36 -1.15 12.58
N PRO A 77 19.82 -1.45 13.82
CA PRO A 77 20.10 -2.82 14.26
C PRO A 77 18.86 -3.59 14.76
N PHE A 78 17.70 -2.95 14.86
CA PHE A 78 16.51 -3.55 15.49
C PHE A 78 15.53 -4.20 14.50
N TYR A 79 15.79 -4.16 13.19
CA TYR A 79 14.98 -4.91 12.21
C TYR A 79 15.53 -6.31 12.02
N SER A 80 14.67 -7.32 12.05
CA SER A 80 15.05 -8.72 11.80
C SER A 80 15.49 -8.93 10.34
N GLU A 81 16.17 -10.03 10.05
CA GLU A 81 16.57 -10.36 8.67
C GLU A 81 15.36 -10.47 7.74
N ARG A 82 14.27 -11.09 8.20
CA ARG A 82 12.99 -11.16 7.49
C ARG A 82 12.41 -9.77 7.20
N GLU A 83 12.41 -8.87 8.18
CA GLU A 83 11.96 -7.48 7.99
C GLU A 83 12.85 -6.72 6.99
N ARG A 84 14.16 -6.88 7.09
CA ARG A 84 15.14 -6.25 6.20
C ARG A 84 14.98 -6.73 4.76
N ALA A 85 14.73 -8.03 4.55
CA ALA A 85 14.46 -8.60 3.24
C ALA A 85 13.16 -8.04 2.64
N ALA A 86 12.07 -7.97 3.42
CA ALA A 86 10.82 -7.37 2.96
C ALA A 86 10.97 -5.88 2.62
N LEU A 87 11.71 -5.12 3.43
CA LEU A 87 11.97 -3.71 3.17
C LEU A 87 12.84 -3.54 1.91
N ALA A 88 13.89 -4.34 1.73
CA ALA A 88 14.70 -4.34 0.51
C ALA A 88 13.86 -4.63 -0.75
N TRP A 89 13.00 -5.65 -0.67
CA TRP A 89 12.09 -6.02 -1.75
C TRP A 89 11.09 -4.90 -2.07
N CYS A 90 10.51 -4.29 -1.04
CA CYS A 90 9.62 -3.14 -1.16
C CYS A 90 10.31 -1.95 -1.86
N GLU A 91 11.54 -1.61 -1.48
CA GLU A 91 12.31 -0.54 -2.12
C GLU A 91 12.63 -0.87 -3.58
N ALA A 92 13.07 -2.11 -3.85
CA ALA A 92 13.39 -2.57 -5.20
C ALA A 92 12.19 -2.43 -6.14
N LEU A 93 10.99 -2.84 -5.70
CA LEU A 93 9.78 -2.76 -6.51
C LEU A 93 9.17 -1.36 -6.58
N THR A 94 9.32 -0.55 -5.53
CA THR A 94 8.84 0.84 -5.52
C THR A 94 9.68 1.71 -6.46
N LEU A 95 11.00 1.49 -6.46
CA LEU A 95 11.99 2.18 -7.29
C LEU A 95 12.41 1.34 -8.51
N LEU A 96 11.48 0.53 -9.04
CA LEU A 96 11.76 -0.39 -10.15
C LEU A 96 12.47 0.26 -11.36
N PRO A 97 12.11 1.49 -11.79
CA PRO A 97 12.83 2.15 -12.88
C PRO A 97 14.31 2.43 -12.60
N GLN A 98 14.69 2.55 -11.32
CA GLN A 98 16.06 2.80 -10.89
C GLN A 98 16.83 1.53 -10.55
N THR A 99 16.14 0.55 -9.96
CA THR A 99 16.78 -0.66 -9.41
C THR A 99 16.76 -1.84 -10.37
N GLY A 100 15.78 -1.91 -11.27
CA GLY A 100 15.53 -3.07 -12.13
C GLY A 100 15.09 -4.33 -11.38
N ALA A 101 14.83 -4.27 -10.08
CA ALA A 101 14.61 -5.42 -9.18
C ALA A 101 15.71 -6.51 -9.33
N PRO A 102 16.90 -6.27 -8.75
CA PRO A 102 18.05 -7.16 -8.93
C PRO A 102 17.78 -8.59 -8.44
N ASP A 103 18.29 -9.58 -9.17
CA ASP A 103 18.16 -11.01 -8.84
C ASP A 103 18.68 -11.34 -7.44
N GLU A 104 19.73 -10.64 -6.98
CA GLU A 104 20.28 -10.80 -5.64
C GLU A 104 19.25 -10.43 -4.55
N VAL A 105 18.52 -9.32 -4.73
CA VAL A 105 17.47 -8.91 -3.78
C VAL A 105 16.33 -9.92 -3.79
N TYR A 106 15.96 -10.42 -4.98
CA TYR A 106 14.96 -11.49 -5.08
C TYR A 106 15.42 -12.77 -4.36
N ALA A 107 16.65 -13.22 -4.58
CA ALA A 107 17.22 -14.42 -3.95
C ALA A 107 17.24 -14.30 -2.42
N GLN A 108 17.77 -13.19 -1.88
CA GLN A 108 17.79 -12.92 -0.44
C GLN A 108 16.37 -12.90 0.16
N THR A 109 15.40 -12.36 -0.57
CA THR A 109 14.01 -12.33 -0.10
C THR A 109 13.35 -13.73 -0.15
N ARG A 110 13.70 -14.56 -1.14
CA ARG A 110 13.23 -15.95 -1.24
C ARG A 110 13.71 -16.86 -0.11
N GLU A 111 14.83 -16.54 0.53
CA GLU A 111 15.30 -17.25 1.73
C GLU A 111 14.39 -17.04 2.94
N GLN A 112 13.71 -15.90 2.99
CA GLN A 112 12.90 -15.49 4.13
C GLN A 112 11.39 -15.69 3.92
N PHE A 113 10.91 -15.67 2.67
CA PHE A 113 9.49 -15.67 2.32
C PHE A 113 9.15 -16.70 1.26
N ASP A 114 7.97 -17.29 1.36
CA ASP A 114 7.41 -18.08 0.25
C ASP A 114 6.90 -17.19 -0.90
N GLU A 115 6.47 -17.81 -2.01
CA GLU A 115 6.00 -17.07 -3.19
C GLU A 115 4.69 -16.30 -2.94
N HIS A 116 3.79 -16.83 -2.11
CA HIS A 116 2.54 -16.16 -1.77
C HIS A 116 2.79 -14.92 -0.91
N GLU A 117 3.67 -15.04 0.08
CA GLU A 117 4.14 -13.94 0.92
C GLU A 117 4.84 -12.86 0.10
N LEU A 118 5.69 -13.25 -0.86
CA LEU A 118 6.38 -12.31 -1.74
C LEU A 118 5.44 -11.47 -2.61
N VAL A 119 4.35 -12.07 -3.09
CA VAL A 119 3.33 -11.34 -3.85
C VAL A 119 2.67 -10.27 -2.97
N ALA A 120 2.38 -10.60 -1.71
CA ALA A 120 1.78 -9.67 -0.77
C ALA A 120 2.77 -8.54 -0.38
N ALA A 121 4.03 -8.87 -0.10
CA ALA A 121 5.08 -7.90 0.24
C ALA A 121 5.47 -7.02 -0.95
N GLY A 122 5.45 -7.58 -2.17
CA GLY A 122 5.83 -6.91 -3.40
C GLY A 122 4.74 -6.08 -4.06
N ARG A 123 3.59 -5.90 -3.41
CA ARG A 123 2.49 -5.13 -4.02
C ARG A 123 2.92 -3.68 -4.26
N ARG A 124 3.23 -3.39 -5.53
CA ARG A 124 3.43 -2.03 -6.01
C ARG A 124 2.10 -1.29 -6.04
N ARG A 125 1.99 -0.19 -5.30
CA ARG A 125 0.97 0.82 -5.63
C ARG A 125 1.36 1.39 -6.98
N ALA A 126 0.50 1.26 -8.00
CA ALA A 126 0.77 1.83 -9.31
C ALA A 126 1.07 3.33 -9.15
N ALA A 127 2.35 3.70 -9.25
CA ALA A 127 2.73 5.09 -9.41
C ALA A 127 2.15 5.54 -10.78
N PRO A 128 1.46 6.68 -10.87
CA PRO A 128 1.03 7.20 -12.16
C PRO A 128 2.26 7.33 -13.05
N GLY A 129 2.26 6.58 -14.16
CA GLY A 129 3.41 6.43 -15.05
C GLY A 129 3.90 7.77 -15.58
N THR A 130 5.23 7.88 -15.67
CA THR A 130 5.94 8.92 -16.42
C THR A 130 5.47 8.91 -17.87
N GLY A 131 4.70 9.93 -18.27
CA GLY A 131 4.18 10.05 -19.63
C GLY A 131 2.92 10.89 -19.81
N ALA A 132 2.56 11.78 -18.89
CA ALA A 132 1.68 12.92 -19.16
C ALA A 132 1.79 13.91 -18.02
N ALA A 133 2.10 15.16 -18.31
CA ALA A 133 1.97 16.25 -17.35
C ALA A 133 0.51 16.34 -16.89
N ALA A 134 0.22 15.85 -15.67
CA ALA A 134 -1.06 16.06 -15.00
C ALA A 134 -0.82 16.97 -13.78
N PRO A 135 -1.64 18.00 -13.55
CA PRO A 135 -1.32 19.05 -12.60
C PRO A 135 -1.44 18.49 -11.16
N GLY A 136 -0.48 18.86 -10.30
CA GLY A 136 -0.13 18.16 -9.04
C GLY A 136 -1.16 18.07 -7.91
N GLY A 137 -1.84 16.94 -7.75
CA GLY A 137 -2.80 16.72 -6.66
C GLY A 137 -2.21 16.29 -5.32
N ARG A 138 -1.81 17.26 -4.48
CA ARG A 138 -1.48 16.98 -3.07
C ARG A 138 -2.77 16.72 -2.28
N SER A 139 -2.91 15.53 -1.71
CA SER A 139 -3.86 15.27 -0.63
C SER A 139 -3.25 15.72 0.68
N ARG A 140 -3.91 16.63 1.40
CA ARG A 140 -3.48 17.06 2.74
C ARG A 140 -3.80 15.95 3.75
N PRO A 141 -2.89 15.63 4.68
CA PRO A 141 -3.24 14.81 5.83
C PRO A 141 -4.35 15.50 6.63
N ALA A 142 -5.21 14.72 7.28
CA ALA A 142 -6.20 15.27 8.19
C ALA A 142 -5.47 15.97 9.35
N GLN A 143 -5.79 17.24 9.61
CA GLN A 143 -5.38 17.88 10.86
C GLN A 143 -6.18 17.22 11.98
N SER A 144 -5.51 16.50 12.87
CA SER A 144 -6.16 15.81 13.99
C SER A 144 -6.57 16.79 15.08
N ASP A 145 -7.85 16.89 15.38
CA ASP A 145 -8.35 17.37 16.68
C ASP A 145 -7.98 16.32 17.75
N PRO A 146 -7.22 16.68 18.80
CA PRO A 146 -6.78 15.74 19.84
C PRO A 146 -7.92 15.09 20.64
N ARG A 147 -9.19 15.48 20.43
CA ARG A 147 -10.36 14.92 21.15
C ARG A 147 -11.23 13.95 20.35
N ALA A 148 -10.97 13.74 19.07
CA ALA A 148 -11.78 12.87 18.22
C ALA A 148 -11.02 11.61 17.80
N VAL A 149 -10.74 10.72 18.76
CA VAL A 149 -10.25 9.37 18.44
C VAL A 149 -11.44 8.45 18.32
N THR A 150 -11.90 8.23 17.10
CA THR A 150 -12.53 6.95 16.76
C THR A 150 -12.07 6.57 15.36
N PRO A 151 -11.15 5.59 15.23
CA PRO A 151 -10.77 5.11 13.91
C PRO A 151 -11.98 4.42 13.26
N PRO A 152 -12.18 4.50 11.95
CA PRO A 152 -13.09 3.58 11.28
C PRO A 152 -12.55 2.17 11.50
N SER A 153 -13.29 1.37 12.26
CA SER A 153 -12.99 -0.05 12.50
C SER A 153 -12.86 -0.79 11.16
N ALA A 154 -12.01 -1.81 11.13
CA ALA A 154 -11.90 -2.79 10.05
C ALA A 154 -13.27 -3.35 9.59
N ALA A 155 -14.29 -3.31 10.47
CA ALA A 155 -15.67 -3.64 10.16
C ALA A 155 -16.31 -2.78 9.04
N ALA A 156 -15.91 -1.51 8.90
CA ALA A 156 -16.43 -0.62 7.87
C ALA A 156 -15.93 -1.01 6.46
N CYS A 157 -14.73 -1.58 6.35
CA CYS A 157 -14.22 -2.12 5.10
C CYS A 157 -14.85 -3.48 4.76
N ALA A 158 -15.12 -4.32 5.75
CA ALA A 158 -15.72 -5.64 5.56
C ALA A 158 -17.17 -5.59 5.03
N ALA A 159 -17.94 -4.56 5.38
CA ALA A 159 -19.33 -4.41 4.92
C ALA A 159 -19.45 -4.09 3.43
N ALA A 160 -18.45 -3.44 2.83
CA ALA A 160 -18.48 -3.02 1.43
C ALA A 160 -18.17 -4.17 0.44
N GLY A 161 -17.49 -5.23 0.88
CA GLY A 161 -17.02 -6.34 0.02
C GLY A 161 -18.05 -7.43 -0.27
N ARG A 162 -19.28 -7.35 0.27
CA ARG A 162 -20.30 -8.41 0.14
C ARG A 162 -21.26 -8.26 -1.05
N ALA A 163 -21.16 -7.19 -1.83
CA ALA A 163 -22.05 -6.98 -2.97
C ALA A 163 -21.55 -7.75 -4.22
N PRO A 164 -22.33 -8.67 -4.80
CA PRO A 164 -21.94 -9.37 -6.02
C PRO A 164 -21.77 -8.38 -7.19
N LEU A 165 -20.71 -8.57 -7.97
CA LEU A 165 -20.39 -7.76 -9.14
C LEU A 165 -21.52 -7.84 -10.19
N PRO A 166 -22.00 -6.71 -10.75
CA PRO A 166 -22.94 -6.76 -11.87
C PRO A 166 -22.25 -7.31 -13.13
N PRO A 167 -22.93 -8.12 -13.95
CA PRO A 167 -22.33 -8.74 -15.13
C PRO A 167 -21.91 -7.68 -16.17
N PRO A 168 -20.86 -7.95 -16.96
CA PRO A 168 -20.35 -7.01 -17.95
C PRO A 168 -21.41 -6.73 -19.03
N ARG A 169 -21.74 -5.45 -19.23
CA ARG A 169 -22.68 -5.03 -20.28
C ARG A 169 -22.06 -5.29 -21.66
N SER A 170 -22.70 -6.14 -22.45
CA SER A 170 -22.31 -6.41 -23.83
C SER A 170 -22.40 -5.14 -24.67
N ARG A 171 -21.26 -4.63 -25.14
CA ARG A 171 -21.22 -3.49 -26.07
C ARG A 171 -21.72 -3.98 -27.43
N ARG A 172 -22.95 -3.62 -27.80
CA ARG A 172 -23.43 -3.73 -29.19
C ARG A 172 -22.52 -2.90 -30.09
N ARG A 173 -21.76 -3.56 -30.97
CA ARG A 173 -20.96 -2.91 -32.02
C ARG A 173 -21.91 -2.17 -32.97
N ARG A 174 -21.93 -0.84 -32.94
CA ARG A 174 -22.54 -0.03 -34.00
C ARG A 174 -21.65 -0.18 -35.24
N ARG A 175 -22.17 -0.86 -36.27
CA ARG A 175 -21.60 -0.82 -37.63
C ARG A 175 -21.93 0.56 -38.19
N TYR A 176 -20.90 1.34 -38.52
CA TYR A 176 -21.06 2.51 -39.38
C TYR A 176 -21.26 2.01 -40.82
N ARG A 177 -22.30 2.50 -41.48
CA ARG A 177 -22.51 2.40 -42.93
C ARG A 177 -21.85 3.60 -43.59
#